data_AF-A0A1M6N8L9-F1
#
_entry.id   AF-A0A1M6N8L9-F1
#
_cell.length_a   1.000
_cell.length_b   1.000
_cell.length_c   1.000
_cell.angle_alpha   90.00
_cell.angle_beta   90.00
_cell.angle_gamma   90.00
#
_symmetry.space_group_name_H-M   'P 1'
#
loop_
_entity.id
_entity.type
_entity.pdbx_description
1 polymer ?
#
loop_
_entity_poly.entity_id
_entity_poly.type
_entity_poly.pdbx_seq_one_letter_code
_entity_poly.pdbx_strand_id
1 'polypeptide(L)'
;MIIDKLFKSVAEKGHVCVGLDTDMSYIPNEFAKSFHDEEDALLNFNKRIIDSTLDVAACFKVQIAYYEALGLKGLKVYKKTLDYIKERHGIVIADIKRGDIAKTAEMYAKAHFQGDFESDFITLSPYMGLDSIEPYLPYVKNKEKGLFLLIRTSNPGAEDIQYIESQEGKKVYELTGEKIVEKGKEFLGNCGYSSLGGVVGCTHTEEAVKLRKELDSMFFLIPGYGAQGGKAEDVALYLKQGNGGVVNSSRGILLAYKKHEDGTKHFDEYAREEAVRMRDDIKKYI
;
A
#
# COMPACT_ATOMS: atom_id res chain seq x y z
N MET A 1 15.87 8.69 -5.52
CA MET A 1 15.44 7.30 -5.18
C MET A 1 13.94 7.18 -5.36
N ILE A 2 13.36 5.96 -5.39
CA ILE A 2 11.90 5.80 -5.53
C ILE A 2 11.13 6.46 -4.38
N ILE A 3 11.70 6.51 -3.17
CA ILE A 3 11.06 7.16 -2.03
C ILE A 3 10.91 8.67 -2.23
N ASP A 4 11.87 9.33 -2.88
CA ASP A 4 11.74 10.76 -3.23
C ASP A 4 10.60 10.99 -4.22
N LYS A 5 10.39 10.06 -5.16
CA LYS A 5 9.27 10.11 -6.11
C LYS A 5 7.94 9.96 -5.38
N LEU A 6 7.84 9.03 -4.42
CA LEU A 6 6.62 8.86 -3.61
C LEU A 6 6.36 10.08 -2.71
N PHE A 7 7.40 10.59 -2.03
CA PHE A 7 7.29 11.79 -1.21
C PHE A 7 6.80 12.99 -2.02
N LYS A 8 7.34 13.19 -3.23
CA LYS A 8 6.89 14.24 -4.16
C LYS A 8 5.43 14.01 -4.60
N SER A 9 5.06 12.78 -4.95
CA SER A 9 3.69 12.44 -5.34
C SER A 9 2.69 12.76 -4.23
N VAL A 10 3.04 12.47 -2.97
CA VAL A 10 2.22 12.84 -1.80
C VAL A 10 2.12 14.35 -1.63
N ALA A 11 3.22 15.09 -1.83
CA ALA A 11 3.21 16.55 -1.74
C ALA A 11 2.30 17.20 -2.81
N GLU A 12 2.29 16.65 -4.03
CA GLU A 12 1.52 17.18 -5.16
C GLU A 12 0.03 16.76 -5.11
N LYS A 13 -0.26 15.51 -4.77
CA LYS A 13 -1.59 14.91 -4.93
C LYS A 13 -2.33 14.67 -3.60
N GLY A 14 -1.58 14.57 -2.50
CA GLY A 14 -2.06 14.14 -1.19
C GLY A 14 -1.72 12.69 -0.87
N HIS A 15 -1.93 12.26 0.37
CA HIS A 15 -1.46 10.97 0.91
C HIS A 15 -2.34 9.77 0.54
N VAL A 16 -3.29 9.87 -0.38
CA VAL A 16 -4.19 8.76 -0.71
C VAL A 16 -3.46 7.68 -1.51
N CYS A 17 -3.62 6.43 -1.07
CA CYS A 17 -3.24 5.23 -1.79
C CYS A 17 -4.48 4.44 -2.19
N VAL A 18 -4.80 4.41 -3.49
CA VAL A 18 -5.97 3.67 -3.99
C VAL A 18 -5.65 2.17 -3.99
N GLY A 19 -6.44 1.38 -3.26
CA GLY A 19 -6.30 -0.07 -3.21
C GLY A 19 -7.14 -0.77 -4.28
N LEU A 20 -6.48 -1.35 -5.30
CA LEU A 20 -7.09 -2.14 -6.35
C LEU A 20 -7.21 -3.62 -5.94
N ASP A 21 -7.83 -3.81 -4.77
CA ASP A 21 -8.15 -5.10 -4.18
C ASP A 21 -9.48 -5.58 -4.77
N THR A 22 -9.51 -5.77 -6.09
CA THR A 22 -10.74 -5.88 -6.89
C THR A 22 -11.28 -7.31 -6.88
N ASP A 23 -12.54 -7.44 -6.46
CA ASP A 23 -13.34 -8.66 -6.56
C ASP A 23 -14.40 -8.50 -7.65
N MET A 24 -14.79 -9.59 -8.31
CA MET A 24 -15.82 -9.57 -9.36
C MET A 24 -17.16 -9.01 -8.87
N SER A 25 -17.53 -9.22 -7.60
CA SER A 25 -18.76 -8.67 -7.01
C SER A 25 -18.77 -7.15 -6.82
N TYR A 26 -17.63 -6.49 -7.06
CA TYR A 26 -17.50 -5.04 -6.95
C TYR A 26 -17.83 -4.35 -8.28
N ILE A 27 -17.75 -5.07 -9.39
CA ILE A 27 -17.94 -4.54 -10.73
C ILE A 27 -19.44 -4.40 -11.00
N PRO A 28 -19.94 -3.23 -11.44
CA PRO A 28 -21.34 -3.08 -11.83
C PRO A 28 -21.73 -4.08 -12.91
N ASN A 29 -22.86 -4.78 -12.72
CA ASN A 29 -23.29 -5.85 -13.63
C ASN A 29 -23.45 -5.38 -15.09
N GLU A 30 -23.95 -4.16 -15.31
CA GLU A 30 -24.10 -3.59 -16.65
C GLU A 30 -22.75 -3.34 -17.32
N PHE A 31 -21.77 -2.87 -16.55
CA PHE A 31 -20.40 -2.69 -17.03
C PHE A 31 -19.76 -4.05 -17.36
N ALA A 32 -19.85 -5.03 -16.46
CA ALA A 32 -19.28 -6.36 -16.66
C ALA A 32 -19.85 -7.05 -17.93
N LYS A 33 -21.15 -6.91 -18.20
CA LYS A 33 -21.81 -7.46 -19.40
C LYS A 33 -21.33 -6.86 -20.72
N SER A 34 -20.60 -5.74 -20.69
CA SER A 34 -20.03 -5.11 -21.89
C SER A 34 -18.74 -5.81 -22.36
N PHE A 35 -18.26 -6.81 -21.62
CA PHE A 35 -17.05 -7.57 -21.92
C PHE A 35 -17.36 -9.05 -22.15
N HIS A 36 -16.52 -9.72 -22.94
CA HIS A 36 -16.69 -11.13 -23.28
C HIS A 36 -16.35 -12.07 -22.12
N ASP A 37 -15.38 -11.69 -21.29
CA ASP A 37 -14.92 -12.47 -20.14
C ASP A 37 -14.72 -11.60 -18.91
N GLU A 38 -14.70 -12.27 -17.75
CA GLU A 38 -14.56 -11.64 -16.43
C GLU A 38 -13.20 -10.96 -16.26
N GLU A 39 -12.16 -11.46 -16.93
CA GLU A 39 -10.81 -10.91 -16.84
C GLU A 39 -10.74 -9.51 -17.48
N ASP A 40 -11.34 -9.35 -18.65
CA ASP A 40 -11.43 -8.08 -19.35
C ASP A 40 -12.34 -7.10 -18.60
N ALA A 41 -13.44 -7.56 -18.01
CA ALA A 41 -14.27 -6.73 -17.14
C ALA A 41 -13.49 -6.20 -15.94
N LEU A 42 -12.75 -7.07 -15.24
CA LEU A 42 -11.93 -6.69 -14.07
C LEU A 42 -10.82 -5.72 -14.46
N LEU A 43 -10.10 -6.00 -15.54
CA LEU A 43 -9.04 -5.12 -16.03
C LEU A 43 -9.60 -3.74 -16.39
N ASN A 44 -10.69 -3.67 -17.16
CA ASN A 44 -11.25 -2.38 -17.58
C ASN A 44 -11.90 -1.61 -16.42
N PHE A 45 -12.44 -2.31 -15.42
CA PHE A 45 -12.88 -1.68 -14.16
C PHE A 45 -11.67 -1.02 -13.47
N ASN A 46 -10.57 -1.76 -13.29
CA ASN A 46 -9.34 -1.21 -12.72
C ASN A 46 -8.83 0.00 -13.53
N LYS A 47 -8.80 -0.07 -14.86
CA LYS A 47 -8.36 1.03 -15.73
C LYS A 47 -9.18 2.31 -15.51
N ARG A 48 -10.51 2.19 -15.46
CA ARG A 48 -11.42 3.33 -15.20
C ARG A 48 -11.16 3.96 -13.83
N ILE A 49 -10.96 3.13 -12.79
CA ILE A 49 -10.58 3.62 -11.45
C ILE A 49 -9.22 4.32 -11.48
N ILE A 50 -8.22 3.75 -12.15
CA ILE A 50 -6.88 4.35 -12.28
C ILE A 50 -6.98 5.71 -12.98
N ASP A 51 -7.63 5.78 -14.13
CA ASP A 51 -7.74 7.01 -14.93
C ASP A 51 -8.47 8.14 -14.19
N SER A 52 -9.53 7.81 -13.46
CA SER A 52 -10.30 8.79 -12.68
C SER A 52 -9.59 9.27 -11.42
N THR A 53 -8.61 8.53 -10.90
CA THR A 53 -7.96 8.83 -9.60
C THR A 53 -6.48 9.19 -9.69
N LEU A 54 -5.85 9.08 -10.87
CA LEU A 54 -4.40 9.23 -11.07
C LEU A 54 -3.80 10.55 -10.56
N ASP A 55 -4.54 11.65 -10.65
CA ASP A 55 -4.14 13.00 -10.21
C ASP A 55 -4.48 13.29 -8.74
N VAL A 56 -5.28 12.45 -8.08
CA VAL A 56 -5.67 12.61 -6.67
C VAL A 56 -5.14 11.50 -5.76
N ALA A 57 -4.51 10.47 -6.33
CA ALA A 57 -3.84 9.40 -5.61
C ALA A 57 -2.30 9.53 -5.74
N ALA A 58 -1.59 9.45 -4.61
CA ALA A 58 -0.13 9.43 -4.63
C ALA A 58 0.43 8.13 -5.24
N CYS A 59 -0.26 7.02 -5.01
CA CYS A 59 0.11 5.70 -5.50
C CYS A 59 -1.08 4.75 -5.53
N PHE A 60 -0.88 3.59 -6.15
CA PHE A 60 -1.83 2.49 -6.20
C PHE A 60 -1.25 1.28 -5.49
N LYS A 61 -2.04 0.64 -4.64
CA LYS A 61 -1.70 -0.65 -4.01
C LYS A 61 -2.52 -1.75 -4.64
N VAL A 62 -1.89 -2.86 -5.00
CA VAL A 62 -2.57 -4.02 -5.60
C VAL A 62 -2.36 -5.23 -4.69
N GLN A 63 -3.41 -5.70 -4.01
CA GLN A 63 -3.35 -6.90 -3.16
C GLN A 63 -3.43 -8.16 -4.02
N ILE A 64 -2.30 -8.86 -4.15
CA ILE A 64 -2.15 -9.98 -5.07
C ILE A 64 -3.12 -11.14 -4.78
N ALA A 65 -3.55 -11.32 -3.52
CA ALA A 65 -4.46 -12.40 -3.13
C ALA A 65 -5.80 -12.38 -3.91
N TYR A 66 -6.33 -11.19 -4.24
CA TYR A 66 -7.58 -11.08 -5.03
C TYR A 66 -7.40 -11.62 -6.46
N TYR A 67 -6.18 -11.51 -6.99
CA TYR A 67 -5.84 -11.98 -8.33
C TYR A 67 -5.41 -13.45 -8.31
N GLU A 68 -4.67 -13.88 -7.30
CA GLU A 68 -4.32 -15.30 -7.07
C GLU A 68 -5.59 -16.16 -6.92
N ALA A 69 -6.64 -15.64 -6.26
CA ALA A 69 -7.92 -16.33 -6.12
C ALA A 69 -8.62 -16.67 -7.45
N LEU A 70 -8.31 -15.94 -8.52
CA LEU A 70 -8.80 -16.18 -9.89
C LEU A 70 -7.82 -17.02 -10.73
N GLY A 71 -6.78 -17.59 -10.10
CA GLY A 71 -5.77 -18.43 -10.74
C GLY A 71 -4.96 -17.69 -11.82
N LEU A 72 -4.57 -18.41 -12.88
CA LEU A 72 -3.75 -17.85 -13.98
C LEU A 72 -4.44 -16.68 -14.69
N LYS A 73 -5.76 -16.70 -14.77
CA LYS A 73 -6.57 -15.63 -15.35
C LYS A 73 -6.41 -14.35 -14.54
N GLY A 74 -6.56 -14.42 -13.22
CA GLY A 74 -6.29 -13.28 -12.34
C GLY A 74 -4.85 -12.79 -12.39
N LEU A 75 -3.85 -13.68 -12.41
CA LEU A 75 -2.44 -13.27 -12.52
C LEU A 75 -2.13 -12.54 -13.84
N LYS A 76 -2.81 -12.89 -14.94
CA LYS A 76 -2.73 -12.10 -16.18
C LYS A 76 -3.32 -10.70 -16.01
N VAL A 77 -4.45 -10.57 -15.31
CA VAL A 77 -5.05 -9.26 -15.02
C VAL A 77 -4.18 -8.45 -14.05
N TYR A 78 -3.57 -9.10 -13.06
CA TYR A 78 -2.61 -8.49 -12.15
C TYR A 78 -1.45 -7.87 -12.92
N LYS A 79 -0.76 -8.66 -13.77
CA LYS A 79 0.29 -8.16 -14.69
C LYS A 79 -0.20 -6.93 -15.47
N LYS A 80 -1.31 -7.06 -16.19
CA LYS A 80 -1.85 -5.99 -17.04
C LYS A 80 -2.23 -4.73 -16.23
N THR A 81 -2.66 -4.90 -14.98
CA THR A 81 -2.97 -3.78 -14.08
C THR A 81 -1.69 -3.06 -13.64
N LEU A 82 -0.65 -3.79 -13.24
CA LEU A 82 0.66 -3.18 -12.89
C LEU A 82 1.27 -2.44 -14.09
N ASP A 83 1.25 -3.07 -15.27
CA ASP A 83 1.74 -2.47 -16.52
C ASP A 83 0.99 -1.17 -16.81
N TYR A 84 -0.34 -1.19 -16.72
CA TYR A 84 -1.16 -0.01 -17.01
C TYR A 84 -0.89 1.14 -16.03
N ILE A 85 -0.72 0.88 -14.73
CA ILE A 85 -0.39 1.95 -13.77
C ILE A 85 0.96 2.59 -14.15
N LYS A 86 1.97 1.79 -14.52
CA LYS A 86 3.27 2.29 -14.96
C LYS A 86 3.21 3.06 -16.28
N GLU A 87 2.44 2.58 -17.26
CA GLU A 87 2.19 3.28 -18.53
C GLU A 87 1.60 4.67 -18.29
N ARG A 88 0.79 4.82 -17.24
CA ARG A 88 0.20 6.08 -16.79
C ARG A 88 1.10 6.87 -15.83
N HIS A 89 2.35 6.45 -15.66
CA HIS A 89 3.33 7.06 -14.75
C HIS A 89 2.90 7.09 -13.27
N GLY A 90 2.01 6.19 -12.86
CA GLY A 90 1.64 5.98 -11.47
C GLY A 90 2.67 5.15 -10.71
N ILE A 91 2.70 5.31 -9.38
CA ILE A 91 3.55 4.51 -8.48
C ILE A 91 2.75 3.29 -8.00
N VAL A 92 3.36 2.10 -8.07
CA VAL A 92 2.75 0.82 -7.71
C VAL A 92 3.36 0.23 -6.45
N ILE A 93 2.49 -0.14 -5.51
CA ILE A 93 2.80 -0.99 -4.36
C ILE A 93 2.14 -2.36 -4.56
N ALA A 94 2.94 -3.39 -4.83
CA ALA A 94 2.47 -4.77 -4.85
C ALA A 94 2.38 -5.31 -3.42
N ASP A 95 1.17 -5.52 -2.93
CA ASP A 95 0.94 -5.95 -1.57
C ASP A 95 0.92 -7.49 -1.49
N ILE A 96 2.11 -8.08 -1.36
CA ILE A 96 2.36 -9.53 -1.46
C ILE A 96 2.75 -10.20 -0.14
N LYS A 97 3.18 -9.41 0.87
CA LYS A 97 3.57 -9.82 2.23
C LYS A 97 4.46 -11.06 2.30
N ARG A 98 5.38 -11.24 1.33
CA ARG A 98 6.27 -12.42 1.30
C ARG A 98 7.21 -12.41 2.50
N GLY A 99 7.55 -13.58 3.01
CA GLY A 99 8.46 -13.77 4.14
C GLY A 99 9.15 -15.13 4.00
N ASP A 100 10.26 -15.14 3.26
CA ASP A 100 11.09 -16.30 3.00
C ASP A 100 12.56 -15.85 3.07
N ILE A 101 13.52 -16.77 2.99
CA ILE A 101 14.95 -16.45 3.17
C ILE A 101 15.79 -16.89 1.97
N ALA A 102 17.03 -16.38 1.93
CA ALA A 102 18.07 -16.80 1.01
C ALA A 102 17.59 -16.89 -0.46
N LYS A 103 17.76 -18.05 -1.10
CA LYS A 103 17.51 -18.20 -2.53
C LYS A 103 16.04 -18.03 -2.91
N THR A 104 15.11 -18.43 -2.04
CA THR A 104 13.67 -18.30 -2.31
C THR A 104 13.26 -16.83 -2.30
N ALA A 105 13.74 -16.06 -1.32
CA ALA A 105 13.55 -14.61 -1.28
C ALA A 105 14.14 -13.91 -2.52
N GLU A 106 15.29 -14.34 -3.04
CA GLU A 106 15.81 -13.82 -4.31
C GLU A 106 14.85 -14.06 -5.50
N MET A 107 14.15 -15.21 -5.52
CA MET A 107 13.17 -15.51 -6.57
C MET A 107 11.94 -14.63 -6.44
N TYR A 108 11.45 -14.36 -5.22
CA TYR A 108 10.39 -13.38 -5.00
C TYR A 108 10.82 -11.96 -5.38
N ALA A 109 12.04 -11.55 -5.04
CA ALA A 109 12.59 -10.27 -5.46
C ALA A 109 12.63 -10.14 -6.99
N LYS A 110 13.10 -11.18 -7.69
CA LYS A 110 13.09 -11.21 -9.15
C LYS A 110 11.66 -11.16 -9.71
N ALA A 111 10.74 -11.93 -9.14
CA ALA A 111 9.35 -11.99 -9.61
C ALA A 111 8.66 -10.63 -9.51
N HIS A 112 8.85 -9.89 -8.41
CA HIS A 112 8.10 -8.65 -8.16
C HIS A 112 8.87 -7.37 -8.41
N PHE A 113 10.16 -7.43 -8.75
CA PHE A 113 10.93 -6.26 -9.20
C PHE A 113 11.47 -6.38 -10.62
N GLN A 114 11.10 -7.42 -11.36
CA GLN A 114 11.41 -7.58 -12.79
C GLN A 114 10.29 -8.34 -13.50
N GLY A 115 10.19 -8.18 -14.83
CA GLY A 115 9.28 -8.97 -15.65
C GLY A 115 7.80 -8.69 -15.35
N ASP A 116 6.98 -9.74 -15.49
CA ASP A 116 5.52 -9.65 -15.53
C ASP A 116 4.87 -9.05 -14.27
N PHE A 117 5.48 -9.21 -13.10
CA PHE A 117 4.90 -8.73 -11.84
C PHE A 117 5.70 -7.58 -11.22
N GLU A 118 6.54 -6.92 -12.01
CA GLU A 118 7.37 -5.83 -11.53
C GLU A 118 6.52 -4.68 -10.95
N SER A 119 6.83 -4.26 -9.74
CA SER A 119 6.31 -3.07 -9.08
C SER A 119 7.43 -2.11 -8.67
N ASP A 120 7.05 -0.94 -8.13
CA ASP A 120 8.00 0.01 -7.54
C ASP A 120 8.29 -0.34 -6.08
N PHE A 121 7.24 -0.70 -5.34
CA PHE A 121 7.31 -1.19 -3.98
C PHE A 121 6.67 -2.57 -3.83
N ILE A 122 7.14 -3.33 -2.85
CA ILE A 122 6.48 -4.56 -2.39
C ILE A 122 6.29 -4.54 -0.87
N THR A 123 5.30 -5.27 -0.37
CA THR A 123 5.18 -5.54 1.07
C THR A 123 5.87 -6.85 1.45
N LEU A 124 6.55 -6.90 2.60
CA LEU A 124 7.23 -8.10 3.12
C LEU A 124 6.95 -8.31 4.62
N SER A 125 7.01 -9.55 5.07
CA SER A 125 6.95 -9.94 6.48
C SER A 125 8.37 -10.17 7.02
N PRO A 126 8.85 -9.38 7.99
CA PRO A 126 10.19 -9.53 8.56
C PRO A 126 10.29 -10.62 9.65
N TYR A 127 9.26 -11.46 9.82
CA TYR A 127 9.16 -12.42 10.92
C TYR A 127 10.38 -13.34 11.04
N MET A 128 10.96 -13.75 9.92
CA MET A 128 12.10 -14.67 9.89
C MET A 128 13.45 -14.00 10.18
N GLY A 129 13.49 -12.67 10.33
CA GLY A 129 14.73 -11.91 10.55
C GLY A 129 15.13 -11.03 9.37
N LEU A 130 16.24 -10.30 9.50
CA LEU A 130 16.72 -9.38 8.47
C LEU A 130 17.24 -10.09 7.21
N ASP A 131 17.66 -11.35 7.34
CA ASP A 131 18.04 -12.23 6.23
C ASP A 131 16.85 -12.59 5.31
N SER A 132 15.61 -12.38 5.76
CA SER A 132 14.42 -12.39 4.89
C SER A 132 14.26 -11.12 4.05
N ILE A 133 14.98 -10.04 4.38
CA ILE A 133 14.91 -8.72 3.73
C ILE A 133 16.13 -8.45 2.86
N GLU A 134 17.31 -8.90 3.30
CA GLU A 134 18.60 -8.71 2.63
C GLU A 134 18.59 -9.07 1.12
N PRO A 135 17.92 -10.15 0.66
CA PRO A 135 17.88 -10.51 -0.76
C PRO A 135 17.22 -9.47 -1.67
N TYR A 136 16.40 -8.57 -1.11
CA TYR A 136 15.72 -7.51 -1.84
C TYR A 136 16.54 -6.22 -1.92
N LEU A 137 17.49 -6.01 -1.00
CA LEU A 137 18.26 -4.76 -0.89
C LEU A 137 19.09 -4.40 -2.13
N PRO A 138 19.66 -5.34 -2.92
CA PRO A 138 20.31 -4.98 -4.18
C PRO A 138 19.40 -4.26 -5.18
N TYR A 139 18.09 -4.54 -5.15
CA TYR A 139 17.10 -3.84 -5.98
C TYR A 139 16.80 -2.44 -5.45
N VAL A 140 16.72 -2.30 -4.13
CA VAL A 140 16.56 -0.99 -3.48
C VAL A 140 17.74 -0.09 -3.80
N LYS A 141 18.96 -0.61 -3.68
CA LYS A 141 20.20 0.13 -3.91
C LYS A 141 20.38 0.57 -5.37
N ASN A 142 20.09 -0.33 -6.32
CA ASN A 142 20.56 -0.17 -7.70
C ASN A 142 19.44 -0.06 -8.75
N LYS A 143 18.17 -0.27 -8.40
CA LYS A 143 17.07 -0.40 -9.38
C LYS A 143 15.82 0.43 -9.04
N GLU A 144 15.98 1.49 -8.25
CA GLU A 144 14.87 2.38 -7.81
C GLU A 144 13.66 1.61 -7.26
N LYS A 145 13.89 0.62 -6.39
CA LYS A 145 12.83 -0.15 -5.73
C LYS A 145 12.71 0.19 -4.25
N GLY A 146 11.57 -0.12 -3.64
CA GLY A 146 11.33 0.11 -2.23
C GLY A 146 10.54 -1.02 -1.57
N LEU A 147 10.54 -1.02 -0.25
CA LEU A 147 9.92 -2.06 0.58
C LEU A 147 8.98 -1.42 1.60
N PHE A 148 7.88 -2.07 1.91
CA PHE A 148 7.05 -1.78 3.07
C PHE A 148 6.98 -3.02 3.96
N LEU A 149 7.64 -2.97 5.11
CA LEU A 149 7.78 -4.13 5.99
C LEU A 149 6.66 -4.14 7.04
N LEU A 150 6.06 -5.30 7.30
CA LEU A 150 5.07 -5.43 8.38
C LEU A 150 5.72 -5.08 9.72
N ILE A 151 5.40 -3.93 10.29
CA ILE A 151 5.87 -3.51 11.61
C ILE A 151 4.76 -3.76 12.61
N ARG A 152 3.63 -3.08 12.41
CA ARG A 152 2.50 -3.13 13.31
C ARG A 152 1.21 -3.11 12.49
N THR A 153 0.32 -4.06 12.69
CA THR A 153 -0.99 -4.10 12.03
C THR A 153 -2.14 -3.80 13.02
N SER A 154 -3.30 -3.41 12.49
CA SER A 154 -4.49 -2.98 13.27
C SER A 154 -5.50 -4.10 13.53
N ASN A 155 -5.25 -5.32 13.06
CA ASN A 155 -6.14 -6.45 13.26
C ASN A 155 -6.03 -6.99 14.71
N PRO A 156 -7.10 -7.62 15.26
CA PRO A 156 -7.08 -8.16 16.63
C PRO A 156 -5.91 -9.11 16.91
N GLY A 157 -5.59 -10.01 15.97
CA GLY A 157 -4.45 -10.94 16.11
C GLY A 157 -3.06 -10.29 16.10
N ALA A 158 -2.94 -8.96 16.01
CA ALA A 158 -1.67 -8.29 16.26
C ALA A 158 -1.19 -8.55 17.70
N GLU A 159 -2.10 -8.65 18.67
CA GLU A 159 -1.78 -8.89 20.07
C GLU A 159 -1.09 -10.24 20.32
N ASP A 160 -1.37 -11.25 19.48
CA ASP A 160 -0.84 -12.60 19.64
C ASP A 160 0.69 -12.65 19.58
N ILE A 161 1.32 -11.79 18.75
CA ILE A 161 2.77 -11.81 18.50
C ILE A 161 3.40 -10.43 18.60
N GLN A 162 2.80 -9.41 17.98
CA GLN A 162 3.44 -8.10 17.83
C GLN A 162 3.58 -7.37 19.18
N TYR A 163 2.70 -7.69 20.13
CA TYR A 163 2.65 -7.12 21.48
C TYR A 163 3.40 -7.93 22.53
N ILE A 164 4.00 -9.08 22.17
CA ILE A 164 4.86 -9.82 23.10
C ILE A 164 6.01 -8.91 23.55
N GLU A 165 6.19 -8.80 24.85
CA GLU A 165 7.26 -8.00 25.44
C GLU A 165 8.56 -8.82 25.57
N SER A 166 9.67 -8.19 25.18
CA SER A 166 11.01 -8.67 25.47
C SER A 166 11.37 -8.48 26.93
N GLN A 167 12.50 -9.08 27.37
CA GLN A 167 13.04 -8.86 28.72
C GLN A 167 13.35 -7.39 29.04
N GLU A 168 13.55 -6.56 28.02
CA GLU A 168 13.79 -5.12 28.14
C GLU A 168 12.49 -4.29 28.14
N GLY A 169 11.32 -4.93 28.13
CA GLY A 169 10.01 -4.27 28.14
C GLY A 169 9.60 -3.64 26.81
N LYS A 170 10.34 -3.90 25.73
CA LYS A 170 9.97 -3.50 24.36
C LYS A 170 9.14 -4.57 23.69
N LYS A 171 8.10 -4.18 22.97
CA LYS A 171 7.24 -5.08 22.19
C LYS A 171 7.94 -5.51 20.89
N VAL A 172 7.57 -6.68 20.36
CA VAL A 172 8.14 -7.22 19.11
C VAL A 172 8.03 -6.22 17.95
N TYR A 173 6.92 -5.50 17.79
CA TYR A 173 6.80 -4.51 16.71
C TYR A 173 7.78 -3.34 16.87
N GLU A 174 8.09 -2.93 18.10
CA GLU A 174 9.02 -1.82 18.39
C GLU A 174 10.44 -2.24 18.01
N LEU A 175 10.85 -3.43 18.47
CA LEU A 175 12.15 -4.01 18.13
C LEU A 175 12.29 -4.24 16.62
N THR A 176 11.22 -4.66 15.95
CA THR A 176 11.20 -4.84 14.50
C THR A 176 11.38 -3.48 13.81
N GLY A 177 10.59 -2.48 14.20
CA GLY A 177 10.68 -1.12 13.67
C GLY A 177 12.08 -0.52 13.82
N GLU A 178 12.68 -0.61 15.01
CA GLU A 178 14.04 -0.13 15.28
C GLU A 178 15.09 -0.78 14.37
N LYS A 179 15.03 -2.10 14.18
CA LYS A 179 15.94 -2.82 13.28
C LYS A 179 15.79 -2.36 11.83
N ILE A 180 14.56 -2.11 11.38
CA ILE A 180 14.32 -1.63 10.02
C ILE A 180 14.76 -0.17 9.84
N VAL A 181 14.54 0.70 10.83
CA VAL A 181 15.07 2.08 10.80
C VAL A 181 16.59 2.07 10.69
N GLU A 182 17.27 1.27 11.52
CA GLU A 182 18.72 1.15 11.48
C GLU A 182 19.20 0.71 10.09
N LYS A 183 18.59 -0.35 9.54
CA LYS A 183 18.95 -0.83 8.20
C LYS A 183 18.59 0.17 7.10
N GLY A 184 17.51 0.93 7.30
CA GLY A 184 16.98 1.93 6.37
C GLY A 184 17.88 3.15 6.19
N LYS A 185 18.82 3.41 7.11
CA LYS A 185 19.81 4.51 7.01
C LYS A 185 20.65 4.43 5.73
N GLU A 186 20.94 3.23 5.25
CA GLU A 186 21.68 3.01 4.00
C GLU A 186 20.88 3.39 2.74
N PHE A 187 19.56 3.61 2.88
CA PHE A 187 18.62 3.80 1.79
C PHE A 187 17.79 5.08 1.93
N LEU A 188 18.35 6.11 2.58
CA LEU A 188 17.72 7.42 2.70
C LEU A 188 17.71 8.16 1.36
N GLY A 189 16.53 8.62 0.96
CA GLY A 189 16.37 9.59 -0.11
C GLY A 189 16.68 11.01 0.35
N ASN A 190 16.72 11.94 -0.60
CA ASN A 190 16.91 13.37 -0.35
C ASN A 190 15.76 13.98 0.47
N CYS A 191 14.59 13.36 0.46
CA CYS A 191 13.44 13.76 1.30
C CYS A 191 13.60 13.41 2.78
N GLY A 192 14.70 12.76 3.19
CA GLY A 192 14.93 12.35 4.59
C GLY A 192 14.20 11.07 5.00
N TYR A 193 13.48 10.43 4.08
CA TYR A 193 12.82 9.13 4.28
C TYR A 193 13.57 8.00 3.58
N SER A 194 13.48 6.80 4.15
CA SER A 194 14.07 5.58 3.60
C SER A 194 13.17 4.89 2.59
N SER A 195 13.78 4.27 1.56
CA SER A 195 13.10 3.29 0.70
C SER A 195 12.71 2.00 1.42
N LEU A 196 13.12 1.81 2.69
CA LEU A 196 12.58 0.80 3.60
C LEU A 196 11.51 1.47 4.48
N GLY A 197 10.27 1.38 4.03
CA GLY A 197 9.09 1.81 4.77
C GLY A 197 8.50 0.73 5.66
N GLY A 198 7.46 1.09 6.40
CA GLY A 198 6.73 0.20 7.30
C GLY A 198 5.24 0.19 7.02
N VAL A 199 4.62 -0.99 7.10
CA VAL A 199 3.17 -1.12 7.20
C VAL A 199 2.80 -0.90 8.66
N VAL A 200 2.08 0.20 8.90
CA VAL A 200 1.68 0.64 10.24
C VAL A 200 0.18 0.91 10.23
N GLY A 201 -0.59 0.01 10.84
CA GLY A 201 -2.04 0.13 10.94
C GLY A 201 -2.46 1.19 11.96
N CYS A 202 -3.56 1.89 11.67
CA CYS A 202 -4.16 2.86 12.60
C CYS A 202 -4.72 2.16 13.84
N THR A 203 -4.36 2.63 15.03
CA THR A 203 -4.97 2.26 16.32
C THR A 203 -5.06 3.49 17.23
N HIS A 204 -5.11 3.27 18.55
CA HIS A 204 -5.02 4.27 19.62
C HIS A 204 -3.95 5.33 19.37
N THR A 205 -4.33 6.56 19.71
CA THR A 205 -3.59 7.80 19.43
C THR A 205 -2.22 7.87 20.09
N GLU A 206 -2.06 7.34 21.30
CA GLU A 206 -0.78 7.36 22.03
C GLU A 206 0.31 6.53 21.33
N GLU A 207 -0.05 5.35 20.84
CA GLU A 207 0.87 4.49 20.08
C GLU A 207 1.25 5.13 18.74
N ALA A 208 0.31 5.81 18.08
CA ALA A 208 0.55 6.51 16.82
C ALA A 208 1.67 7.56 16.97
N VAL A 209 1.56 8.41 18.01
CA VAL A 209 2.53 9.47 18.30
C VAL A 209 3.90 8.87 18.62
N LYS A 210 3.94 7.82 19.45
CA LYS A 210 5.19 7.12 19.79
C LYS A 210 5.85 6.52 18.55
N LEU A 211 5.12 5.73 17.78
CA LEU A 211 5.63 5.10 16.55
C LEU A 211 6.12 6.13 15.54
N ARG A 212 5.37 7.22 15.35
CA ARG A 212 5.76 8.25 14.39
C ARG A 212 7.06 8.94 14.78
N LYS A 213 7.28 9.14 16.08
CA LYS A 213 8.50 9.71 16.66
C LYS A 213 9.69 8.75 16.57
N GLU A 214 9.50 7.49 16.92
CA GLU A 214 10.58 6.49 16.98
C GLU A 214 11.01 6.01 15.58
N LEU A 215 10.07 5.91 14.65
CA LEU A 215 10.33 5.47 13.27
C LEU A 215 10.43 6.67 12.32
N ASP A 216 11.20 7.69 12.70
CA ASP A 216 11.15 9.04 12.12
C ASP A 216 11.46 9.12 10.62
N SER A 217 12.38 8.30 10.13
CA SER A 217 12.86 8.22 8.74
C SER A 217 12.15 7.14 7.93
N MET A 218 11.24 6.37 8.55
CA MET A 218 10.47 5.34 7.87
C MET A 218 9.22 5.94 7.21
N PHE A 219 9.03 5.69 5.92
CA PHE A 219 7.77 6.06 5.26
C PHE A 219 6.69 5.02 5.57
N PHE A 220 5.48 5.46 5.91
CA PHE A 220 4.42 4.53 6.32
C PHE A 220 3.45 4.18 5.19
N LEU A 221 3.12 2.89 5.06
CA LEU A 221 1.92 2.42 4.38
C LEU A 221 0.86 2.16 5.44
N ILE A 222 -0.20 2.96 5.45
CA ILE A 222 -1.21 2.98 6.51
C ILE A 222 -2.49 2.34 5.97
N PRO A 223 -2.75 1.05 6.23
CA PRO A 223 -4.00 0.40 5.85
C PRO A 223 -5.15 0.83 6.77
N GLY A 224 -6.37 0.82 6.23
CA GLY A 224 -7.58 0.69 7.05
C GLY A 224 -8.39 1.95 7.34
N TYR A 225 -8.21 3.04 6.59
CA TYR A 225 -9.11 4.20 6.71
C TYR A 225 -10.58 3.79 6.45
N GLY A 226 -11.49 4.15 7.36
CA GLY A 226 -12.92 3.87 7.28
C GLY A 226 -13.30 2.41 7.55
N ALA A 227 -12.87 1.46 6.70
CA ALA A 227 -13.34 0.07 6.75
C ALA A 227 -12.83 -0.73 7.97
N GLN A 228 -11.76 -0.28 8.62
CA GLN A 228 -11.22 -0.86 9.85
C GLN A 228 -11.38 0.09 11.05
N GLY A 229 -12.25 1.09 10.94
CA GLY A 229 -12.55 2.03 12.02
C GLY A 229 -11.55 3.19 12.18
N GLY A 230 -10.53 3.29 11.33
CA GLY A 230 -9.58 4.41 11.36
C GLY A 230 -10.27 5.73 10.96
N LYS A 231 -10.25 6.71 11.88
CA LYS A 231 -10.76 8.07 11.64
C LYS A 231 -9.69 8.97 11.04
N ALA A 232 -10.10 10.05 10.40
CA ALA A 232 -9.21 11.04 9.80
C ALA A 232 -8.23 11.65 10.81
N GLU A 233 -8.73 12.00 12.01
CA GLU A 233 -7.93 12.54 13.11
C GLU A 233 -6.80 11.60 13.55
N ASP A 234 -7.11 10.31 13.72
CA ASP A 234 -6.13 9.31 14.16
C ASP A 234 -5.07 9.06 13.09
N VAL A 235 -5.48 9.01 11.83
CA VAL A 235 -4.58 8.79 10.68
C VAL A 235 -3.60 9.95 10.51
N ALA A 236 -4.04 11.19 10.74
CA ALA A 236 -3.20 12.36 10.61
C ALA A 236 -1.96 12.31 11.53
N LEU A 237 -2.06 11.66 12.70
CA LEU A 237 -0.95 11.46 13.64
C LEU A 237 0.21 10.62 13.07
N TYR A 238 -0.06 9.80 12.06
CA TYR A 238 0.94 8.96 11.39
C TYR A 238 1.67 9.70 10.25
N LEU A 239 1.22 10.91 9.91
CA LEU A 239 1.79 11.76 8.87
C LEU A 239 2.58 12.92 9.50
N LYS A 240 3.60 13.41 8.80
CA LYS A 240 4.31 14.64 9.14
C LYS A 240 3.92 15.71 8.14
N GLN A 241 3.14 16.71 8.58
CA GLN A 241 2.61 17.77 7.70
C GLN A 241 1.92 17.18 6.46
N GLY A 242 1.18 16.08 6.64
CA GLY A 242 0.44 15.40 5.58
C GLY A 242 1.26 14.52 4.64
N ASN A 243 2.55 14.33 4.93
CA ASN A 243 3.47 13.46 4.19
C ASN A 243 4.13 12.42 5.11
N GLY A 244 5.15 11.70 4.64
CA GLY A 244 5.82 10.63 5.40
C GLY A 244 5.01 9.34 5.52
N GLY A 245 3.88 9.28 4.83
CA GLY A 245 3.05 8.09 4.71
C GLY A 245 2.03 8.22 3.58
N VAL A 246 1.49 7.07 3.17
CA VAL A 246 0.30 6.98 2.33
C VAL A 246 -0.77 6.18 3.04
N VAL A 247 -2.01 6.59 2.89
CA VAL A 247 -3.18 6.03 3.55
C VAL A 247 -3.99 5.25 2.54
N ASN A 248 -4.05 3.94 2.73
CA ASN A 248 -4.72 3.05 1.81
C ASN A 248 -6.23 2.94 2.10
N SER A 249 -7.02 3.05 1.03
CA SER A 249 -8.43 2.69 1.00
C SER A 249 -8.71 1.86 -0.25
N SER A 250 -9.21 0.64 -0.06
CA SER A 250 -9.62 -0.25 -1.16
C SER A 250 -11.14 -0.17 -1.33
N ARG A 251 -11.90 -1.02 -0.62
CA ARG A 251 -13.37 -1.08 -0.71
C ARG A 251 -14.07 0.26 -0.49
N GLY A 252 -13.52 1.13 0.37
CA GLY A 252 -14.08 2.46 0.59
C GLY A 252 -14.21 3.25 -0.71
N ILE A 253 -13.16 3.21 -1.55
CA ILE A 253 -13.10 3.86 -2.86
C ILE A 253 -13.80 3.00 -3.94
N LEU A 254 -13.45 1.72 -4.05
CA LEU A 254 -13.96 0.84 -5.12
C LEU A 254 -15.49 0.65 -5.09
N LEU A 255 -16.09 0.74 -3.91
CA LEU A 255 -17.53 0.56 -3.71
C LEU A 255 -18.25 1.87 -3.39
N ALA A 256 -17.58 3.03 -3.50
CA ALA A 256 -18.17 4.33 -3.20
C ALA A 256 -19.48 4.55 -3.97
N TYR A 257 -19.49 4.13 -5.24
CA TYR A 257 -20.63 4.21 -6.13
C TYR A 257 -21.91 3.53 -5.59
N LYS A 258 -21.80 2.51 -4.74
CA LYS A 258 -22.96 1.80 -4.17
C LYS A 258 -23.78 2.68 -3.22
N LYS A 259 -23.27 3.86 -2.84
CA LYS A 259 -23.97 4.85 -2.02
C LYS A 259 -24.86 5.79 -2.85
N HIS A 260 -24.83 5.67 -4.18
CA HIS A 260 -25.49 6.59 -5.13
C HIS A 260 -26.44 5.82 -6.06
N GLU A 261 -27.60 6.39 -6.36
CA GLU A 261 -28.64 5.74 -7.18
C GLU A 261 -28.18 5.50 -8.63
N ASP A 262 -27.39 6.40 -9.20
CA ASP A 262 -26.79 6.33 -10.54
C ASP A 262 -25.35 5.77 -10.55
N GLY A 263 -24.87 5.29 -9.39
CA GLY A 263 -23.47 4.91 -9.21
C GLY A 263 -22.97 3.79 -10.11
N THR A 264 -23.85 2.89 -10.59
CA THR A 264 -23.43 1.83 -11.52
C THR A 264 -22.91 2.38 -12.85
N LYS A 265 -23.37 3.58 -13.26
CA LYS A 265 -22.95 4.26 -14.50
C LYS A 265 -21.72 5.15 -14.31
N HIS A 266 -21.53 5.65 -13.09
CA HIS A 266 -20.51 6.64 -12.71
C HIS A 266 -19.56 6.11 -11.63
N PHE A 267 -19.26 4.80 -11.66
CA PHE A 267 -18.56 4.15 -10.55
C PHE A 267 -17.15 4.71 -10.29
N ASP A 268 -16.49 5.14 -11.36
CA ASP A 268 -15.15 5.72 -11.35
C ASP A 268 -15.15 7.18 -10.93
N GLU A 269 -16.18 7.95 -11.31
CA GLU A 269 -16.39 9.30 -10.79
C GLU A 269 -16.59 9.27 -9.27
N TYR A 270 -17.42 8.35 -8.76
CA TYR A 270 -17.59 8.20 -7.31
C TYR A 270 -16.36 7.65 -6.59
N ALA A 271 -15.53 6.83 -7.25
CA ALA A 271 -14.24 6.44 -6.71
C ALA A 271 -13.30 7.65 -6.55
N ARG A 272 -13.28 8.54 -7.55
CA ARG A 272 -12.55 9.82 -7.48
C ARG A 272 -13.07 10.72 -6.37
N GLU A 273 -14.38 10.93 -6.29
CA GLU A 273 -14.99 11.76 -5.26
C GLU A 273 -14.65 11.26 -3.86
N GLU A 274 -14.72 9.95 -3.63
CA GLU A 274 -14.36 9.35 -2.34
C GLU A 274 -12.86 9.49 -2.04
N ALA A 275 -11.98 9.34 -3.03
CA ALA A 275 -10.54 9.57 -2.86
C ALA A 275 -10.24 11.03 -2.45
N VAL A 276 -10.88 12.00 -3.11
CA VAL A 276 -10.77 13.43 -2.78
C VAL A 276 -11.33 13.71 -1.39
N ARG A 277 -12.53 13.20 -1.09
CA ARG A 277 -13.18 13.33 0.22
C ARG A 277 -12.27 12.83 1.33
N MET A 278 -11.72 11.62 1.18
CA MET A 278 -10.80 11.01 2.14
C MET A 278 -9.55 11.87 2.36
N ARG A 279 -8.90 12.33 1.27
CA ARG A 279 -7.72 13.20 1.33
C ARG A 279 -8.03 14.47 2.13
N ASP A 280 -9.12 15.13 1.78
CA ASP A 280 -9.47 16.43 2.35
C ASP A 280 -9.96 16.30 3.79
N ASP A 281 -10.57 15.17 4.14
CA ASP A 281 -10.97 14.87 5.50
C ASP A 281 -9.77 14.72 6.44
N ILE A 282 -8.73 13.97 6.01
CA ILE A 282 -7.48 13.83 6.79
C ILE A 282 -6.72 15.17 6.85
N LYS A 283 -6.70 15.95 5.76
CA LYS A 283 -6.05 17.28 5.73
C LYS A 283 -6.59 18.29 6.74
N LYS A 284 -7.82 18.12 7.25
CA LYS A 284 -8.36 19.00 8.31
C LYS A 284 -7.61 18.88 9.64
N TYR A 285 -6.85 17.80 9.84
CA TYR A 285 -6.18 17.45 11.09
C TYR A 285 -4.66 17.49 10.99
N ILE A 286 -4.12 17.94 9.85
CA ILE A 286 -2.69 18.07 9.57
C ILE A 286 -2.26 19.52 9.82
#